data_AF-A0AAE8SEB8-F1
#
_entry.id   AF-A0AAE8SEB8-F1
#
_cell.length_a   1.000
_cell.length_b   1.000
_cell.length_c   1.000
_cell.angle_alpha   90.00
_cell.angle_beta   90.00
_cell.angle_gamma   90.00
#
_symmetry.space_group_name_H-M   'P 1'
#
loop_
_entity.id
_entity.type
_entity.pdbx_description
1 polymer ?
#
loop_
_entity_poly.entity_id
_entity_poly.type
_entity_poly.pdbx_seq_one_letter_code
_entity_poly.pdbx_strand_id
1 'polypeptide(L)'
;MIISNSPLFKEYSRPVLSPESRPARAFYSPLGIVDIVVQHLLDLAKLEITRFKISNATADSFNLAVEGRVVGIGTFFSTIETTDATLSFNGFSFGKIRLPQIQTSFWGTNLAIQEQRIDITDNATWHAFVRSLIVDDNTSLQAESKECTVRALGTSSTSDLHLDMPLKATGGPRVVLKKLVRAGERVTMIFSLEYSGPVEIDYGHCAFEFRNGHNETLAELRGDLNLVQGQTDLTLHGTTRDGITIPSNKIRLVGVGVVEKEKSWLSATIREIDTVFNLEPRHAEQLWL
;
A
#
# COMPACT_ATOMS: atom_id res chain seq x y z
N MET A 1 -16.43 2.88 -46.59
CA MET A 1 -16.03 1.46 -46.46
C MET A 1 -16.68 0.91 -45.21
N ILE A 2 -17.71 0.07 -45.35
CA ILE A 2 -18.51 -0.44 -44.24
C ILE A 2 -17.95 -1.81 -43.86
N ILE A 3 -17.47 -1.93 -42.61
CA ILE A 3 -16.72 -3.09 -42.10
C ILE A 3 -17.57 -4.38 -42.07
N SER A 4 -18.91 -4.26 -42.12
CA SER A 4 -19.87 -5.37 -42.07
C SER A 4 -19.93 -6.26 -43.32
N ASN A 5 -19.26 -5.89 -44.42
CA ASN A 5 -19.31 -6.65 -45.69
C ASN A 5 -17.98 -7.36 -46.05
N SER A 6 -17.03 -7.46 -45.11
CA SER A 6 -15.81 -8.25 -45.31
C SER A 6 -16.11 -9.76 -45.26
N PRO A 7 -15.59 -10.57 -46.21
CA PRO A 7 -15.69 -12.03 -46.19
C PRO A 7 -15.12 -12.66 -44.90
N LEU A 8 -14.00 -12.09 -44.41
CA LEU A 8 -13.35 -12.54 -43.17
C LEU A 8 -14.23 -12.29 -41.93
N PHE A 9 -15.01 -11.21 -41.91
CA PHE A 9 -15.91 -10.96 -40.78
C PHE A 9 -17.05 -11.97 -40.74
N LYS A 10 -17.56 -12.44 -41.89
CA LYS A 10 -18.62 -13.47 -41.96
C LYS A 10 -18.13 -14.87 -41.61
N GLU A 11 -16.84 -15.15 -41.77
CA GLU A 11 -16.23 -16.46 -41.47
C GLU A 11 -15.95 -16.65 -39.97
N TYR A 12 -15.63 -15.56 -39.24
CA TYR A 12 -15.28 -15.63 -37.81
C TYR A 12 -16.35 -15.11 -36.83
N SER A 13 -17.50 -14.64 -37.30
CA SER A 13 -18.57 -14.06 -36.45
C SER A 13 -19.82 -14.94 -36.24
N ARG A 14 -19.77 -16.24 -36.56
CA ARG A 14 -20.84 -17.17 -36.16
C ARG A 14 -20.46 -17.90 -34.87
N PRO A 15 -21.26 -17.82 -33.79
CA PRO A 15 -21.24 -18.83 -32.75
C PRO A 15 -21.62 -20.16 -33.41
N VAL A 16 -20.89 -21.22 -33.06
CA VAL A 16 -21.24 -22.60 -33.41
C VAL A 16 -22.62 -22.91 -32.83
N LEU A 17 -23.65 -22.79 -33.66
CA LEU A 17 -24.99 -23.35 -33.44
C LEU A 17 -25.30 -24.27 -34.62
N SER A 18 -24.67 -25.44 -34.60
CA SER A 18 -25.11 -26.59 -35.39
C SER A 18 -26.29 -27.23 -34.67
N PRO A 19 -27.47 -27.40 -35.29
CA PRO A 19 -28.58 -28.16 -34.71
C PRO A 19 -28.36 -29.65 -35.03
N GLU A 20 -27.58 -30.34 -34.20
CA GLU A 20 -27.58 -31.80 -34.16
C GLU A 20 -28.27 -32.30 -32.88
N SER A 21 -28.95 -33.44 -33.04
CA SER A 21 -29.90 -34.08 -32.14
C SER A 21 -29.58 -33.95 -30.65
N ARG A 22 -30.48 -33.27 -29.92
CA ARG A 22 -30.44 -33.00 -28.48
C ARG A 22 -30.15 -34.27 -27.66
N PRO A 23 -29.00 -34.40 -27.01
CA PRO A 23 -28.94 -35.00 -25.69
C PRO A 23 -29.60 -34.03 -24.70
N ALA A 24 -30.06 -34.56 -23.57
CA ALA A 24 -30.82 -33.85 -22.54
C ALA A 24 -30.33 -32.41 -22.30
N ARG A 25 -31.28 -31.48 -22.16
CA ARG A 25 -31.03 -30.14 -21.59
C ARG A 25 -30.12 -30.32 -20.38
N ALA A 26 -28.89 -29.80 -20.44
CA ALA A 26 -28.12 -29.59 -19.24
C ALA A 26 -29.00 -28.72 -18.34
N PHE A 27 -29.51 -29.32 -17.27
CA PHE A 27 -30.20 -28.59 -16.21
C PHE A 27 -29.14 -27.79 -15.49
N TYR A 28 -28.82 -26.61 -16.03
CA TYR A 28 -28.30 -25.55 -15.19
C TYR A 28 -29.46 -25.14 -14.30
N SER A 29 -29.45 -25.60 -13.05
CA SER A 29 -30.31 -25.02 -12.02
C SER A 29 -30.12 -23.50 -12.07
N PRO A 30 -31.17 -22.67 -11.98
CA PRO A 30 -31.03 -21.21 -11.95
C PRO A 30 -30.01 -20.74 -10.89
N LEU A 31 -29.81 -21.53 -9.83
CA LEU A 31 -28.75 -21.37 -8.84
C LEU A 31 -27.32 -21.39 -9.46
N GLY A 32 -27.00 -22.34 -10.34
CA GLY A 32 -25.65 -22.49 -10.88
C GLY A 32 -25.24 -21.38 -11.86
N ILE A 33 -26.19 -20.77 -12.57
CA ILE A 33 -25.89 -19.60 -13.42
C ILE A 33 -25.63 -18.36 -12.55
N VAL A 34 -26.41 -18.21 -11.46
CA VAL A 34 -26.21 -17.11 -10.51
C VAL A 34 -24.83 -17.23 -9.86
N ASP A 35 -24.41 -18.42 -9.44
CA ASP A 35 -23.10 -18.64 -8.83
C ASP A 35 -21.94 -18.26 -9.77
N ILE A 36 -22.01 -18.65 -11.05
CA ILE A 36 -21.01 -18.30 -12.07
C ILE A 36 -20.95 -16.77 -12.29
N VAL A 37 -22.11 -16.13 -12.36
CA VAL A 37 -22.23 -14.68 -12.57
C VAL A 37 -21.72 -13.91 -11.35
N VAL A 38 -22.01 -14.38 -10.14
CA VAL A 38 -21.49 -13.81 -8.89
C VAL A 38 -19.97 -13.97 -8.82
N GLN A 39 -19.44 -15.17 -9.08
CA GLN A 39 -17.99 -15.37 -9.05
C GLN A 39 -17.27 -14.48 -10.07
N HIS A 40 -17.77 -14.41 -11.31
CA HIS A 40 -17.19 -13.54 -12.33
C HIS A 40 -17.16 -12.06 -11.91
N LEU A 41 -18.17 -11.59 -11.17
CA LEU A 41 -18.16 -10.23 -10.64
C LEU A 41 -17.11 -10.01 -9.54
N LEU A 42 -16.96 -10.98 -8.65
CA LEU A 42 -15.96 -10.90 -7.58
C LEU A 42 -14.55 -10.92 -8.18
N ASP A 43 -14.33 -11.70 -9.24
CA ASP A 43 -13.04 -11.77 -9.94
C ASP A 43 -12.66 -10.45 -10.64
N LEU A 44 -13.65 -9.62 -10.99
CA LEU A 44 -13.44 -8.30 -11.59
C LEU A 44 -13.30 -7.18 -10.55
N ALA A 45 -13.63 -7.46 -9.29
CA ALA A 45 -13.65 -6.46 -8.24
C ALA A 45 -12.23 -5.94 -7.96
N LYS A 46 -12.09 -4.62 -7.89
CA LYS A 46 -10.84 -3.94 -7.49
C LYS A 46 -11.16 -2.93 -6.41
N LEU A 47 -10.27 -2.82 -5.43
CA LEU A 47 -10.39 -1.81 -4.40
C LEU A 47 -9.42 -0.66 -4.68
N GLU A 48 -9.97 0.46 -5.15
CA GLU A 48 -9.23 1.71 -5.31
C GLU A 48 -9.07 2.38 -3.94
N ILE A 49 -7.87 2.29 -3.38
CA ILE A 49 -7.57 2.80 -2.05
C ILE A 49 -7.38 4.32 -2.10
N THR A 50 -8.16 5.04 -1.29
CA THR A 50 -7.97 6.49 -1.07
C THR A 50 -7.20 6.77 0.21
N ARG A 51 -7.30 5.88 1.21
CA ARG A 51 -6.58 6.01 2.48
C ARG A 51 -6.28 4.63 3.08
N PHE A 52 -5.05 4.41 3.51
CA PHE A 52 -4.62 3.18 4.18
C PHE A 52 -3.83 3.55 5.43
N LYS A 53 -4.49 3.59 6.58
CA LYS A 53 -3.91 4.09 7.82
C LYS A 53 -3.46 2.95 8.72
N ILE A 54 -2.17 2.96 9.06
CA ILE A 54 -1.56 2.07 10.04
C ILE A 54 -1.28 2.86 11.32
N SER A 55 -1.78 2.37 12.45
CA SER A 55 -1.61 2.99 13.78
C SER A 55 -1.27 1.93 14.84
N ASN A 56 -0.90 2.35 16.06
CA ASN A 56 -0.71 1.47 17.22
C ASN A 56 0.18 0.23 16.97
N ALA A 57 1.29 0.42 16.25
CA ALA A 57 2.21 -0.65 15.89
C ALA A 57 2.93 -1.25 17.12
N THR A 58 2.82 -2.57 17.31
CA THR A 58 3.57 -3.34 18.32
C THR A 58 4.63 -4.22 17.64
N ALA A 59 5.20 -5.20 18.34
CA ALA A 59 6.14 -6.16 17.75
C ALA A 59 5.46 -7.12 16.75
N ASP A 60 4.17 -7.36 16.97
CA ASP A 60 3.41 -8.48 16.42
C ASP A 60 1.99 -8.08 15.98
N SER A 61 1.66 -6.79 16.01
CA SER A 61 0.35 -6.29 15.60
C SER A 61 0.39 -4.83 15.18
N PHE A 62 -0.70 -4.39 14.57
CA PHE A 62 -0.98 -2.98 14.30
C PHE A 62 -2.49 -2.77 14.16
N ASN A 63 -2.94 -1.53 14.23
CA ASN A 63 -4.30 -1.16 13.87
C ASN A 63 -4.33 -0.70 12.41
N LEU A 64 -5.36 -1.15 11.67
CA LEU A 64 -5.57 -0.83 10.27
C LEU A 64 -6.95 -0.22 10.06
N ALA A 65 -6.99 0.91 9.37
CA ALA A 65 -8.21 1.49 8.79
C ALA A 65 -8.00 1.71 7.29
N VAL A 66 -9.01 1.38 6.49
CA VAL A 66 -8.94 1.47 5.02
C VAL A 66 -10.16 2.21 4.51
N GLU A 67 -9.93 3.21 3.66
CA GLU A 67 -10.97 3.89 2.91
C GLU A 67 -10.66 3.76 1.41
N GLY A 68 -11.69 3.51 0.62
CA GLY A 68 -11.55 3.39 -0.80
C GLY A 68 -12.87 3.21 -1.52
N ARG A 69 -12.77 2.82 -2.79
CA ARG A 69 -13.92 2.54 -3.64
C ARG A 69 -13.76 1.16 -4.26
N VAL A 70 -14.73 0.28 -4.06
CA VAL A 70 -14.78 -0.97 -4.81
C VAL A 70 -15.40 -0.70 -6.17
N VAL A 71 -14.67 -1.03 -7.23
CA VAL A 71 -15.05 -0.85 -8.63
C VAL A 71 -15.00 -2.19 -9.36
N GLY A 72 -15.57 -2.26 -10.56
CA GLY A 72 -15.52 -3.48 -11.38
C GLY A 72 -16.57 -4.54 -11.05
N ILE A 73 -17.38 -4.37 -10.00
CA ILE A 73 -18.43 -5.32 -9.57
C ILE A 73 -19.70 -5.26 -10.46
N GLY A 74 -19.57 -4.83 -11.71
CA GLY A 74 -20.61 -4.99 -12.75
C GLY A 74 -21.99 -4.38 -12.49
N THR A 75 -22.96 -4.82 -13.31
CA THR A 75 -24.22 -4.13 -13.63
C THR A 75 -25.42 -4.57 -12.79
N PHE A 76 -25.23 -5.04 -11.56
CA PHE A 76 -26.37 -5.39 -10.72
C PHE A 76 -26.11 -5.14 -9.24
N PHE A 77 -27.16 -4.70 -8.55
CA PHE A 77 -27.11 -4.48 -7.11
C PHE A 77 -27.01 -5.82 -6.39
N SER A 78 -25.93 -5.98 -5.63
CA SER A 78 -25.69 -7.12 -4.75
C SER A 78 -25.21 -6.64 -3.39
N THR A 79 -25.39 -7.48 -2.37
CA THR A 79 -24.85 -7.25 -1.04
C THR A 79 -23.87 -8.37 -0.73
N ILE A 80 -22.61 -8.01 -0.58
CA ILE A 80 -21.57 -8.88 -0.05
C ILE A 80 -21.66 -8.77 1.46
N GLU A 81 -21.93 -9.87 2.14
CA GLU A 81 -22.03 -9.91 3.60
C GLU A 81 -20.67 -9.66 4.26
N THR A 82 -20.70 -9.29 5.55
CA THR A 82 -19.49 -9.17 6.35
C THR A 82 -18.73 -10.50 6.35
N THR A 83 -17.44 -10.48 6.04
CA THR A 83 -16.61 -11.69 5.94
C THR A 83 -15.20 -11.43 6.47
N ASP A 84 -14.56 -12.48 6.98
CA ASP A 84 -13.16 -12.43 7.38
C ASP A 84 -12.29 -12.80 6.16
N ALA A 85 -11.31 -11.96 5.85
CA ALA A 85 -10.38 -12.14 4.76
C ALA A 85 -8.93 -12.26 5.27
N THR A 86 -8.12 -13.04 4.56
CA THR A 86 -6.69 -13.15 4.80
C THR A 86 -5.97 -12.06 4.02
N LEU A 87 -5.10 -11.31 4.70
CA LEU A 87 -4.21 -10.34 4.07
C LEU A 87 -2.95 -11.03 3.58
N SER A 88 -2.61 -10.81 2.31
CA SER A 88 -1.44 -11.39 1.67
C SER A 88 -0.66 -10.35 0.84
N PHE A 89 0.64 -10.58 0.76
CA PHE A 89 1.57 -9.80 -0.05
C PHE A 89 2.48 -10.77 -0.82
N ASN A 90 2.59 -10.60 -2.14
CA ASN A 90 3.34 -11.48 -3.03
C ASN A 90 3.01 -12.98 -2.84
N GLY A 91 1.74 -13.30 -2.59
CA GLY A 91 1.26 -14.68 -2.39
C GLY A 91 1.50 -15.27 -0.99
N PHE A 92 2.09 -14.52 -0.05
CA PHE A 92 2.29 -14.95 1.33
C PHE A 92 1.32 -14.22 2.26
N SER A 93 0.66 -14.95 3.16
CA SER A 93 -0.28 -14.39 4.12
C SER A 93 0.41 -13.91 5.40
N PHE A 94 0.03 -12.75 5.93
CA PHE A 94 0.60 -12.21 7.16
C PHE A 94 -0.42 -11.75 8.21
N GLY A 95 -1.72 -11.77 7.92
CA GLY A 95 -2.73 -11.33 8.86
C GLY A 95 -4.15 -11.60 8.40
N LYS A 96 -5.13 -11.23 9.23
CA LYS A 96 -6.56 -11.33 8.91
C LYS A 96 -7.25 -10.00 9.15
N ILE A 97 -8.24 -9.69 8.31
CA ILE A 97 -9.05 -8.48 8.38
C ILE A 97 -10.52 -8.85 8.26
N ARG A 98 -11.38 -8.17 9.00
CA ARG A 98 -12.83 -8.26 8.79
C ARG A 98 -13.28 -7.20 7.80
N LEU A 99 -13.80 -7.65 6.67
CA LEU A 99 -14.40 -6.79 5.66
C LEU A 99 -15.85 -6.48 6.06
N PRO A 100 -16.29 -5.22 6.03
CA PRO A 100 -17.67 -4.86 6.32
C PRO A 100 -18.58 -5.32 5.17
N GLN A 101 -19.89 -5.28 5.42
CA GLN A 101 -20.87 -5.50 4.36
C GLN A 101 -20.67 -4.49 3.22
N ILE A 102 -20.60 -4.97 1.98
CA ILE A 102 -20.40 -4.15 0.78
C ILE A 102 -21.68 -4.19 -0.06
N GLN A 103 -22.31 -3.03 -0.25
CA GLN A 103 -23.42 -2.88 -1.19
C GLN A 103 -22.86 -2.45 -2.54
N THR A 104 -22.96 -3.33 -3.53
CA THR A 104 -22.40 -3.09 -4.86
C THR A 104 -23.32 -2.17 -5.66
N SER A 105 -22.73 -1.42 -6.59
CA SER A 105 -23.47 -0.51 -7.45
C SER A 105 -22.81 -0.43 -8.82
N PHE A 106 -23.59 -0.07 -9.84
CA PHE A 106 -23.13 0.13 -11.21
C PHE A 106 -21.96 1.11 -11.34
N TRP A 107 -21.87 2.09 -10.44
CA TRP A 107 -20.83 3.13 -10.48
C TRP A 107 -19.64 2.80 -9.57
N GLY A 108 -19.66 1.64 -8.90
CA GLY A 108 -18.79 1.34 -7.77
C GLY A 108 -19.39 1.84 -6.45
N THR A 109 -18.78 1.42 -5.35
CA THR A 109 -19.29 1.68 -4.00
C THR A 109 -18.17 2.10 -3.08
N ASN A 110 -18.45 3.01 -2.16
CA ASN A 110 -17.46 3.42 -1.17
C ASN A 110 -17.33 2.32 -0.11
N LEU A 111 -16.09 2.01 0.25
CA LEU A 111 -15.75 1.06 1.28
C LEU A 111 -14.97 1.78 2.37
N ALA A 112 -15.45 1.64 3.60
CA ALA A 112 -14.75 2.13 4.80
C ALA A 112 -14.63 0.96 5.78
N ILE A 113 -13.42 0.46 5.93
CA ILE A 113 -13.06 -0.52 6.93
C ILE A 113 -12.66 0.26 8.18
N GLN A 114 -13.46 0.13 9.24
CA GLN A 114 -13.18 0.75 10.53
C GLN A 114 -11.86 0.24 11.11
N GLU A 115 -11.25 1.07 11.97
CA GLU A 115 -9.99 0.71 12.63
C GLU A 115 -10.16 -0.60 13.41
N GLN A 116 -9.33 -1.58 13.06
CA GLN A 116 -9.31 -2.88 13.71
C GLN A 116 -7.87 -3.36 13.88
N ARG A 117 -7.64 -4.15 14.93
CA ARG A 117 -6.33 -4.74 15.21
C ARG A 117 -6.08 -5.91 14.26
N ILE A 118 -4.91 -5.91 13.64
CA ILE A 118 -4.37 -6.98 12.81
C ILE A 118 -3.19 -7.60 13.56
N ASP A 119 -3.29 -8.90 13.86
CA ASP A 119 -2.15 -9.65 14.40
C ASP A 119 -1.30 -10.18 13.23
N ILE A 120 0.02 -10.00 13.35
CA ILE A 120 1.00 -10.37 12.33
C ILE A 120 1.39 -11.84 12.53
N THR A 121 0.97 -12.69 11.60
CA THR A 121 1.27 -14.13 11.63
C THR A 121 2.60 -14.48 10.97
N ASP A 122 3.06 -13.62 10.05
CA ASP A 122 4.36 -13.75 9.37
C ASP A 122 5.05 -12.39 9.30
N ASN A 123 6.03 -12.21 10.20
CA ASN A 123 6.83 -11.00 10.27
C ASN A 123 7.66 -10.77 9.00
N ALA A 124 8.19 -11.82 8.37
CA ALA A 124 9.03 -11.64 7.19
C ALA A 124 8.22 -11.05 6.03
N THR A 125 7.03 -11.58 5.81
CA THR A 125 6.10 -11.06 4.79
C THR A 125 5.63 -9.64 5.12
N TRP A 126 5.30 -9.35 6.39
CA TRP A 126 4.94 -8.01 6.83
C TRP A 126 6.06 -6.99 6.60
N HIS A 127 7.29 -7.31 7.00
CA HIS A 127 8.45 -6.44 6.77
C HIS A 127 8.71 -6.21 5.28
N ALA A 128 8.56 -7.24 4.45
CA ALA A 128 8.69 -7.10 3.00
C ALA A 128 7.63 -6.15 2.41
N PHE A 129 6.39 -6.22 2.91
CA PHE A 129 5.32 -5.30 2.53
C PHE A 129 5.62 -3.85 2.94
N VAL A 130 6.01 -3.60 4.19
CA VAL A 130 6.33 -2.23 4.62
C VAL A 130 7.53 -1.66 3.86
N ARG A 131 8.53 -2.49 3.56
CA ARG A 131 9.66 -2.11 2.71
C ARG A 131 9.21 -1.72 1.30
N SER A 132 8.32 -2.49 0.68
CA SER A 132 7.84 -2.20 -0.68
C SER A 132 7.11 -0.86 -0.76
N LEU A 133 6.41 -0.46 0.31
CA LEU A 133 5.77 0.87 0.40
C LEU A 133 6.75 2.05 0.35
N ILE A 134 8.00 1.81 0.77
CA ILE A 134 9.04 2.84 0.85
C ILE A 134 9.93 2.81 -0.40
N VAL A 135 10.26 1.61 -0.88
CA VAL A 135 11.31 1.39 -1.89
C VAL A 135 10.74 1.17 -3.30
N ASP A 136 9.58 0.52 -3.42
CA ASP A 136 9.06 0.08 -4.72
C ASP A 136 8.04 1.07 -5.29
N ASP A 137 8.04 1.24 -6.61
CA ASP A 137 7.09 2.13 -7.32
C ASP A 137 5.64 1.60 -7.32
N ASN A 138 5.48 0.28 -7.20
CA ASN A 138 4.18 -0.37 -7.22
C ASN A 138 4.11 -1.42 -6.11
N THR A 139 3.29 -1.13 -5.10
CA THR A 139 2.91 -2.11 -4.08
C THR A 139 1.44 -2.45 -4.23
N SER A 140 1.09 -3.72 -4.09
CA SER A 140 -0.30 -4.18 -4.03
C SER A 140 -0.46 -5.13 -2.86
N LEU A 141 -1.49 -4.91 -2.06
CA LEU A 141 -1.91 -5.82 -1.00
C LEU A 141 -3.13 -6.61 -1.47
N GLN A 142 -3.26 -7.86 -1.04
CA GLN A 142 -4.37 -8.73 -1.41
C GLN A 142 -5.19 -9.08 -0.18
N ALA A 143 -6.52 -9.12 -0.34
CA ALA A 143 -7.44 -9.64 0.65
C ALA A 143 -8.28 -10.78 0.05
N GLU A 144 -8.21 -11.96 0.67
CA GLU A 144 -8.84 -13.18 0.16
C GLU A 144 -9.79 -13.82 1.18
N SER A 145 -11.01 -14.13 0.77
CA SER A 145 -11.96 -14.93 1.56
C SER A 145 -12.52 -16.07 0.71
N LYS A 146 -12.52 -17.30 1.26
CA LYS A 146 -13.03 -18.51 0.58
C LYS A 146 -14.51 -18.78 0.83
N GLU A 147 -15.11 -18.05 1.76
CA GLU A 147 -16.49 -18.26 2.19
C GLU A 147 -17.19 -16.91 2.33
N CYS A 148 -17.37 -16.24 1.19
CA CYS A 148 -18.07 -14.98 1.14
C CYS A 148 -19.53 -15.20 0.72
N THR A 149 -20.48 -14.73 1.53
CA THR A 149 -21.91 -14.78 1.15
C THR A 149 -22.28 -13.55 0.34
N VAL A 150 -22.81 -13.76 -0.86
CA VAL A 150 -23.31 -12.69 -1.73
C VAL A 150 -24.81 -12.84 -1.92
N ARG A 151 -25.56 -11.77 -1.67
CA ARG A 151 -26.99 -11.68 -1.97
C ARG A 151 -27.21 -10.89 -3.24
N ALA A 152 -27.79 -11.51 -4.24
CA ALA A 152 -28.13 -10.88 -5.51
C ALA A 152 -29.44 -11.45 -6.06
N LEU A 153 -30.25 -10.61 -6.71
CA LEU A 153 -31.45 -11.02 -7.44
C LEU A 153 -32.43 -11.90 -6.62
N GLY A 154 -32.55 -11.64 -5.32
CA GLY A 154 -33.43 -12.41 -4.42
C GLY A 154 -32.89 -13.78 -3.99
N THR A 155 -31.63 -14.07 -4.29
CA THR A 155 -30.93 -15.32 -3.94
C THR A 155 -29.64 -15.02 -3.15
N SER A 156 -29.11 -16.05 -2.49
CA SER A 156 -27.82 -16.01 -1.78
C SER A 156 -26.90 -17.11 -2.30
N SER A 157 -25.66 -16.76 -2.62
CA SER A 157 -24.60 -17.69 -3.02
C SER A 157 -23.40 -17.56 -2.08
N THR A 158 -22.62 -18.64 -1.97
CA THR A 158 -21.30 -18.61 -1.32
C THR A 158 -20.24 -18.63 -2.42
N SER A 159 -19.26 -17.74 -2.35
CA SER A 159 -18.29 -17.51 -3.41
C SER A 159 -16.94 -17.07 -2.82
N ASP A 160 -15.89 -17.19 -3.63
CA ASP A 160 -14.56 -16.72 -3.27
C ASP A 160 -14.44 -15.23 -3.58
N LEU A 161 -13.96 -14.44 -2.62
CA LEU A 161 -13.67 -13.03 -2.77
C LEU A 161 -12.16 -12.83 -2.84
N HIS A 162 -11.67 -12.24 -3.93
CA HIS A 162 -10.30 -11.78 -4.08
C HIS A 162 -10.32 -10.27 -4.36
N LEU A 163 -9.72 -9.48 -3.47
CA LEU A 163 -9.61 -8.03 -3.62
C LEU A 163 -8.15 -7.62 -3.72
N ASP A 164 -7.78 -7.10 -4.88
CA ASP A 164 -6.52 -6.38 -5.08
C ASP A 164 -6.64 -4.95 -4.56
N MET A 165 -5.69 -4.55 -3.73
CA MET A 165 -5.53 -3.22 -3.14
C MET A 165 -4.21 -2.59 -3.61
N PRO A 166 -4.16 -2.02 -4.82
CA PRO A 166 -2.97 -1.32 -5.29
C PRO A 166 -2.72 -0.05 -4.47
N LEU A 167 -1.58 0.01 -3.80
CA LEU A 167 -1.10 1.14 -2.98
C LEU A 167 -0.07 1.95 -3.79
N LYS A 168 -0.54 2.57 -4.87
CA LYS A 168 0.32 3.29 -5.81
C LYS A 168 0.99 4.48 -5.12
N ALA A 169 2.32 4.55 -5.19
CA ALA A 169 3.12 5.69 -4.76
C ALA A 169 4.18 5.97 -5.84
N THR A 170 4.38 7.23 -6.20
CA THR A 170 5.37 7.60 -7.23
C THR A 170 6.76 7.73 -6.60
N GLY A 171 7.58 6.67 -6.69
CA GLY A 171 8.99 6.70 -6.24
C GLY A 171 9.17 6.84 -4.73
N GLY A 172 8.26 6.27 -3.93
CA GLY A 172 8.34 6.27 -2.47
C GLY A 172 8.30 7.66 -1.81
N PRO A 173 8.68 7.75 -0.53
CA PRO A 173 8.86 9.03 0.17
C PRO A 173 10.11 9.75 -0.33
N ARG A 174 9.94 10.97 -0.84
CA ARG A 174 11.04 11.82 -1.34
C ARG A 174 11.46 12.82 -0.29
N VAL A 175 12.76 12.87 -0.01
CA VAL A 175 13.34 13.74 1.01
C VAL A 175 14.32 14.73 0.38
N VAL A 176 14.15 16.02 0.67
CA VAL A 176 15.04 17.09 0.20
C VAL A 176 15.42 17.99 1.35
N LEU A 177 16.72 18.23 1.57
CA LEU A 177 17.17 19.18 2.59
C LEU A 177 16.82 20.62 2.18
N LYS A 178 15.96 21.28 2.95
CA LYS A 178 15.57 22.69 2.73
C LYS A 178 16.51 23.64 3.47
N LYS A 179 16.77 23.35 4.75
CA LYS A 179 17.51 24.25 5.64
C LYS A 179 18.40 23.47 6.59
N LEU A 180 19.56 24.03 6.85
CA LEU A 180 20.49 23.55 7.85
C LEU A 180 20.93 24.71 8.73
N VAL A 181 20.95 24.50 10.05
CA VAL A 181 21.42 25.47 11.02
C VAL A 181 22.32 24.75 12.02
N ARG A 182 23.55 25.23 12.18
CA ARG A 182 24.51 24.73 13.16
C ARG A 182 24.81 25.80 14.21
N ALA A 183 24.93 25.38 15.46
CA ALA A 183 25.31 26.21 16.60
C ALA A 183 26.26 25.39 17.49
N GLY A 184 27.56 25.51 17.25
CA GLY A 184 28.56 24.62 17.84
C GLY A 184 28.33 23.17 17.38
N GLU A 185 28.28 22.23 18.32
CA GLU A 185 28.01 20.82 18.01
C GLU A 185 26.55 20.55 17.65
N ARG A 186 25.61 21.45 17.99
CA ARG A 186 24.18 21.23 17.76
C ARG A 186 23.82 21.58 16.32
N VAL A 187 23.07 20.70 15.67
CA VAL A 187 22.55 20.91 14.33
C VAL A 187 21.03 20.74 14.30
N THR A 188 20.38 21.55 13.48
CA THR A 188 18.96 21.43 13.13
C THR A 188 18.85 21.41 11.62
N MET A 189 18.20 20.37 11.09
CA MET A 189 17.98 20.17 9.67
C MET A 189 16.48 20.10 9.40
N ILE A 190 16.02 20.85 8.41
CA ILE A 190 14.64 20.83 7.95
C ILE A 190 14.64 20.22 6.55
N PHE A 191 13.94 19.10 6.41
CA PHE A 191 13.75 18.41 5.16
C PHE A 191 12.32 18.59 4.66
N SER A 192 12.15 18.73 3.36
CA SER A 192 10.88 18.49 2.69
C SER A 192 10.68 16.99 2.53
N LEU A 193 9.60 16.45 3.07
CA LEU A 193 9.15 15.07 2.83
C LEU A 193 7.91 15.12 1.94
N GLU A 194 7.99 14.52 0.75
CA GLU A 194 6.87 14.39 -0.18
C GLU A 194 6.53 12.92 -0.37
N TYR A 195 5.26 12.56 -0.17
CA TYR A 195 4.77 11.20 -0.38
C TYR A 195 3.43 11.25 -1.13
N SER A 196 3.33 10.51 -2.24
CA SER A 196 2.14 10.55 -3.10
C SER A 196 1.16 9.40 -2.87
N GLY A 197 1.57 8.38 -2.12
CA GLY A 197 0.75 7.18 -1.88
C GLY A 197 -0.36 7.39 -0.86
N PRO A 198 -1.33 6.46 -0.78
CA PRO A 198 -2.47 6.56 0.12
C PRO A 198 -2.16 6.07 1.54
N VAL A 199 -0.93 5.59 1.80
CA VAL A 199 -0.56 5.01 3.10
C VAL A 199 -0.21 6.08 4.12
N GLU A 200 -0.76 5.94 5.32
CA GLU A 200 -0.40 6.73 6.48
C GLU A 200 0.28 5.84 7.54
N ILE A 201 1.51 6.18 7.93
CA ILE A 201 2.25 5.50 9.01
C ILE A 201 2.82 6.54 9.96
N ASP A 202 2.41 6.48 11.23
CA ASP A 202 3.00 7.25 12.32
C ASP A 202 4.17 6.46 12.93
N TYR A 203 5.40 6.84 12.54
CA TYR A 203 6.61 6.28 13.13
C TYR A 203 6.88 6.89 14.52
N GLY A 204 6.41 8.11 14.80
CA GLY A 204 6.67 8.84 16.02
C GLY A 204 8.10 9.36 16.08
N HIS A 205 8.66 9.43 17.30
CA HIS A 205 10.00 9.99 17.51
C HIS A 205 11.11 9.04 17.02
N CYS A 206 11.75 9.41 15.91
CA CYS A 206 12.73 8.58 15.21
C CYS A 206 14.15 9.08 15.42
N ALA A 207 15.10 8.15 15.33
CA ALA A 207 16.53 8.42 15.23
C ALA A 207 17.00 8.20 13.79
N PHE A 208 17.80 9.14 13.30
CA PHE A 208 18.40 9.12 11.97
C PHE A 208 19.89 9.38 12.06
N GLU A 209 20.61 8.93 11.05
CA GLU A 209 22.00 9.27 10.81
C GLU A 209 22.13 10.01 9.49
N PHE A 210 22.86 11.12 9.54
CA PHE A 210 23.29 11.85 8.37
C PHE A 210 24.69 11.35 8.00
N ARG A 211 24.83 10.65 6.88
CA ARG A 211 26.07 9.94 6.51
C ARG A 211 26.67 10.47 5.21
N ASN A 212 28.00 10.48 5.12
CA ASN A 212 28.69 10.78 3.87
C ASN A 212 28.63 9.62 2.85
N GLY A 213 29.19 9.84 1.66
CA GLY A 213 29.32 8.81 0.62
C GLY A 213 30.13 7.57 0.99
N HIS A 214 30.92 7.60 2.08
CA HIS A 214 31.65 6.46 2.64
C HIS A 214 30.92 5.76 3.79
N ASN A 215 29.66 6.14 4.04
CA ASN A 215 28.82 5.61 5.12
C ASN A 215 29.33 5.97 6.54
N GLU A 216 30.14 7.03 6.66
CA GLU A 216 30.55 7.59 7.95
C GLU A 216 29.49 8.57 8.47
N THR A 217 29.13 8.45 9.74
CA THR A 217 28.10 9.27 10.39
C THR A 217 28.63 10.67 10.70
N LEU A 218 28.07 11.67 10.02
CA LEU A 218 28.39 13.09 10.19
C LEU A 218 27.57 13.75 11.30
N ALA A 219 26.32 13.32 11.46
CA ALA A 219 25.45 13.79 12.52
C ALA A 219 24.46 12.70 12.93
N GLU A 220 24.15 12.67 14.22
CA GLU A 220 23.06 11.89 14.79
C GLU A 220 21.87 12.82 15.00
N LEU A 221 20.73 12.46 14.43
CA LEU A 221 19.56 13.31 14.29
C LEU A 221 18.33 12.62 14.91
N ARG A 222 17.41 13.41 15.48
CA ARG A 222 16.16 12.93 16.04
C ARG A 222 15.01 13.87 15.72
N GLY A 223 13.83 13.33 15.51
CA GLY A 223 12.62 14.09 15.23
C GLY A 223 11.43 13.20 14.92
N ASP A 224 10.25 13.80 14.86
CA ASP A 224 9.01 13.06 14.64
C ASP A 224 8.80 12.83 13.14
N LEU A 225 8.53 11.58 12.77
CA LEU A 225 8.23 11.19 11.41
C LEU A 225 6.80 10.65 11.31
N ASN A 226 6.01 11.32 10.49
CA ASN A 226 4.69 10.86 10.05
C ASN A 226 4.70 10.76 8.53
N LEU A 227 4.61 9.55 8.01
CA LEU A 227 4.42 9.33 6.59
C LEU A 227 2.94 9.51 6.27
N VAL A 228 2.60 10.59 5.56
CA VAL A 228 1.23 10.91 5.14
C VAL A 228 1.26 11.46 3.72
N GLN A 229 0.15 11.34 3.00
CA GLN A 229 0.05 11.86 1.64
C GLN A 229 0.26 13.39 1.61
N GLY A 230 1.02 13.86 0.64
CA GLY A 230 1.32 15.27 0.41
C GLY A 230 2.76 15.64 0.79
N GLN A 231 2.96 16.93 1.03
CA GLN A 231 4.26 17.49 1.38
C GLN A 231 4.24 17.99 2.83
N THR A 232 5.21 17.58 3.62
CA THR A 232 5.40 18.00 5.02
C THR A 232 6.85 18.39 5.28
N ASP A 233 7.09 19.13 6.35
CA ASP A 233 8.45 19.46 6.80
C ASP A 233 8.86 18.49 7.93
N LEU A 234 9.92 17.72 7.69
CA LEU A 234 10.58 16.88 8.68
C LEU A 234 11.71 17.70 9.33
N THR A 235 11.51 18.09 10.59
CA THR A 235 12.52 18.82 11.37
C THR A 235 13.27 17.85 12.26
N LEU A 236 14.58 17.75 12.05
CA LEU A 236 15.47 16.91 12.83
C LEU A 236 16.48 17.74 13.61
N HIS A 237 16.67 17.38 14.88
CA HIS A 237 17.63 18.00 15.78
C HIS A 237 18.70 16.99 16.19
N GLY A 238 19.93 17.44 16.38
CA GLY A 238 21.00 16.51 16.67
C GLY A 238 22.34 17.14 16.95
N THR A 239 23.38 16.31 16.89
CA THR A 239 24.77 16.71 17.11
C THR A 239 25.66 16.23 15.97
N THR A 240 26.61 17.07 15.56
CA THR A 240 27.63 16.75 14.56
C THR A 240 28.76 15.93 15.19
N ARG A 241 29.43 15.10 14.39
CA ARG A 241 30.70 14.47 14.74
C ARG A 241 31.84 15.19 14.03
N ASP A 242 32.80 15.68 14.79
CA ASP A 242 33.96 16.40 14.25
C ASP A 242 35.01 15.44 13.68
N GLY A 243 35.86 15.95 12.78
CA GLY A 243 37.04 15.25 12.25
C GLY A 243 36.78 14.30 11.07
N ILE A 244 35.56 14.24 10.55
CA ILE A 244 35.23 13.40 9.38
C ILE A 244 35.35 14.23 8.10
N THR A 245 36.25 13.80 7.21
CA THR A 245 36.41 14.38 5.88
C THR A 245 35.22 13.96 5.00
N ILE A 246 34.55 14.91 4.33
CA ILE A 246 33.53 14.58 3.33
C ILE A 246 34.14 14.75 1.94
N PRO A 247 34.53 13.66 1.27
CA PRO A 247 35.11 13.72 -0.08
C PRO A 247 34.06 13.89 -1.19
N SER A 248 32.76 13.87 -0.87
CA SER A 248 31.67 13.96 -1.84
C SER A 248 30.48 14.76 -1.31
N ASN A 249 29.88 15.58 -2.16
CA ASN A 249 28.61 16.26 -1.86
C ASN A 249 27.40 15.30 -1.78
N LYS A 250 27.57 14.00 -2.03
CA LYS A 250 26.51 13.01 -1.84
C LYS A 250 26.41 12.63 -0.37
N ILE A 251 25.22 12.85 0.18
CA ILE A 251 24.88 12.56 1.56
C ILE A 251 23.69 11.61 1.60
N ARG A 252 23.61 10.85 2.68
CA ARG A 252 22.51 9.95 2.98
C ARG A 252 21.83 10.35 4.28
N LEU A 253 20.51 10.35 4.29
CA LEU A 253 19.71 10.33 5.52
C LEU A 253 19.19 8.91 5.71
N VAL A 254 19.62 8.27 6.78
CA VAL A 254 19.34 6.87 7.09
C VAL A 254 18.55 6.77 8.39
N GLY A 255 17.39 6.13 8.37
CA GLY A 255 16.66 5.79 9.59
C GLY A 255 17.37 4.70 10.38
N VAL A 256 17.43 4.84 11.71
CA VAL A 256 18.19 3.92 12.58
C VAL A 256 17.26 3.14 13.52
N GLY A 257 16.27 3.83 14.07
CA GLY A 257 15.32 3.25 15.01
C GLY A 257 14.24 4.24 15.45
N VAL A 258 13.27 3.75 16.21
CA VAL A 258 12.21 4.55 16.82
C VAL A 258 12.40 4.55 18.33
N VAL A 259 12.60 5.73 18.92
CA VAL A 259 13.12 5.91 20.28
C VAL A 259 12.18 5.34 21.34
N GLU A 260 10.89 5.61 21.21
CA GLU A 260 9.87 5.19 22.20
C GLU A 260 9.24 3.83 21.86
N LYS A 261 9.51 3.31 20.67
CA LYS A 261 8.89 2.09 20.13
C LYS A 261 9.93 1.09 19.63
N GLU A 262 11.06 0.93 20.36
CA GLU A 262 12.15 0.02 19.94
C GLU A 262 11.71 -1.42 19.70
N LYS A 263 10.71 -1.89 20.46
CA LYS A 263 10.14 -3.24 20.31
C LYS A 263 9.13 -3.35 19.16
N SER A 264 8.67 -2.22 18.62
CA SER A 264 7.73 -2.20 17.50
C SER A 264 8.45 -2.55 16.20
N TRP A 265 7.75 -3.18 15.26
CA TRP A 265 8.28 -3.41 13.91
C TRP A 265 8.67 -2.11 13.21
N LEU A 266 8.10 -0.96 13.62
CA LEU A 266 8.49 0.39 13.14
C LEU A 266 9.99 0.65 13.30
N SER A 267 10.61 0.19 14.40
CA SER A 267 12.04 0.41 14.64
C SER A 267 12.93 -0.38 13.68
N ALA A 268 12.41 -1.45 13.07
CA ALA A 268 13.11 -2.17 12.03
C ALA A 268 12.81 -1.58 10.64
N THR A 269 11.56 -1.21 10.34
CA THR A 269 11.18 -0.70 9.01
C THR A 269 11.63 0.73 8.74
N ILE A 270 11.87 1.54 9.78
CA ILE A 270 12.43 2.89 9.62
C ILE A 270 13.79 2.89 8.90
N ARG A 271 14.51 1.76 8.96
CA ARG A 271 15.81 1.58 8.30
C ARG A 271 15.72 1.48 6.78
N GLU A 272 14.52 1.23 6.25
CA GLU A 272 14.26 1.28 4.81
C GLU A 272 14.23 2.74 4.30
N ILE A 273 14.10 3.73 5.20
CA ILE A 273 14.33 5.14 4.86
C ILE A 273 15.83 5.37 4.74
N ASP A 274 16.32 5.26 3.51
CA ASP A 274 17.71 5.48 3.14
C ASP A 274 17.76 6.33 1.89
N THR A 275 17.75 7.64 2.10
CA THR A 275 17.59 8.62 1.02
C THR A 275 18.92 9.27 0.69
N VAL A 276 19.29 9.22 -0.59
CA VAL A 276 20.50 9.86 -1.12
C VAL A 276 20.12 11.21 -1.74
N PHE A 277 20.84 12.27 -1.37
CA PHE A 277 20.69 13.58 -2.01
C PHE A 277 22.03 14.31 -2.10
N ASN A 278 22.09 15.29 -2.99
CA ASN A 278 23.25 16.16 -3.11
C ASN A 278 23.11 17.32 -2.13
N LEU A 279 24.14 17.53 -1.32
CA LEU A 279 24.24 18.68 -0.45
C LEU A 279 24.60 19.91 -1.29
N GLU A 280 23.79 20.97 -1.19
CA GLU A 280 24.11 22.23 -1.86
C GLU A 280 25.34 22.88 -1.20
N PRO A 281 26.18 23.61 -1.95
CA PRO A 281 27.41 24.22 -1.41
C PRO A 281 27.17 25.08 -0.16
N ARG A 282 26.07 25.84 -0.13
CA ARG A 282 25.67 26.67 1.02
C ARG A 282 25.39 25.87 2.30
N HIS A 283 24.79 24.68 2.16
CA HIS A 283 24.49 23.82 3.31
C HIS A 283 25.75 23.09 3.77
N ALA A 284 26.64 22.78 2.84
CA ALA A 284 27.96 22.26 3.15
C ALA A 284 28.69 23.27 4.05
N GLU A 285 28.85 24.53 3.61
CA GLU A 285 29.50 25.60 4.40
C GLU A 285 28.94 25.74 5.82
N GLN A 286 27.63 25.61 6.01
CA GLN A 286 26.97 25.69 7.32
C GLN A 286 27.17 24.45 8.21
N LEU A 287 27.45 23.29 7.62
CA LEU A 287 27.85 22.09 8.35
C LEU A 287 29.31 22.17 8.82
N TRP A 288 30.13 22.96 8.13
CA TRP A 288 31.59 23.00 8.30
C TRP A 288 32.08 23.99 9.35
N LEU A 289 31.38 25.11 9.53
CA LEU A 289 31.67 26.18 10.51
C LEU A 289 31.03 25.88 11.87
#